data_AF-A0A6V7HU21-F1
#
_entry.id   AF-A0A6V7HU21-F1
#
_cell.length_a   1.000
_cell.length_b   1.000
_cell.length_c   1.000
_cell.angle_alpha   90.00
_cell.angle_beta   90.00
_cell.angle_gamma   90.00
#
_symmetry.space_group_name_H-M   'P 1'
#
loop_
_entity.id
_entity.type
_entity.pdbx_description
1 polymer ?
#
loop_
_entity_poly.entity_id
_entity_poly.type
_entity_poly.pdbx_seq_one_letter_code
_entity_poly.pdbx_strand_id
1 'polypeptide(L)'
;MSEEAKTNEGPQFEVINRVKNIPVVSSAIEKTGSTYSYLKGSHHLINWALNQAEAGFHFATATAAPLAKKFEGQINTVDQKLCQGLDIVEQKVPIVKQPPQE
;
A
#
# COMPACT_ATOMS: atom_id res chain seq x y z
N MET A 1 19.33 -15.98 -19.58
CA MET A 1 18.14 -15.29 -20.09
C MET A 1 17.20 -15.20 -18.92
N SER A 2 17.35 -14.14 -18.12
CA SER A 2 16.70 -14.01 -16.83
C SER A 2 15.36 -13.32 -17.05
N GLU A 3 14.29 -14.05 -16.73
CA GLU A 3 12.91 -13.66 -16.91
C GLU A 3 12.59 -12.50 -15.95
N GLU A 4 12.46 -11.28 -16.50
CA GLU A 4 11.89 -10.15 -15.75
C GLU A 4 10.43 -10.49 -15.42
N ALA A 5 10.18 -10.80 -14.15
CA ALA A 5 8.84 -10.86 -13.60
C ALA A 5 8.20 -9.48 -13.72
N LYS A 6 7.47 -9.25 -14.80
CA LYS A 6 6.66 -8.07 -15.02
C LYS A 6 5.56 -8.06 -13.94
N THR A 7 5.83 -7.39 -12.82
CA THR A 7 4.83 -7.08 -11.80
C THR A 7 3.68 -6.39 -12.53
N ASN A 8 2.50 -7.03 -12.54
CA ASN A 8 1.28 -6.44 -13.05
C ASN A 8 0.88 -5.33 -12.07
N GLU A 9 1.57 -4.20 -12.15
CA GLU A 9 1.32 -3.06 -11.28
C GLU A 9 -0.07 -2.52 -11.64
N GLY A 10 -0.96 -2.54 -10.65
CA GLY A 10 -2.22 -1.83 -10.73
C GLY A 10 -1.99 -0.32 -10.91
N PRO A 11 -3.07 0.48 -10.95
CA PRO A 11 -2.93 1.94 -11.03
C PRO A 11 -1.99 2.45 -9.93
N GLN A 12 -0.93 3.14 -10.34
CA GLN A 12 0.03 3.77 -9.44
C GLN A 12 -0.59 5.08 -8.91
N PHE A 13 -0.84 5.14 -7.61
CA PHE A 13 -1.38 6.33 -6.94
C PHE A 13 -0.26 7.12 -6.29
N GLU A 14 -0.06 8.37 -6.71
CA GLU A 14 0.95 9.25 -6.14
C GLU A 14 0.64 9.54 -4.67
N VAL A 15 -0.63 9.70 -4.31
CA VAL A 15 -1.01 10.00 -2.92
C VAL A 15 -0.63 8.87 -1.97
N ILE A 16 -0.75 7.61 -2.40
CA ILE A 16 -0.41 6.45 -1.57
C ILE A 16 1.09 6.45 -1.28
N ASN A 17 1.91 6.73 -2.30
CA ASN A 17 3.36 6.85 -2.13
C ASN A 17 3.73 7.97 -1.15
N ARG A 18 3.07 9.14 -1.26
CA ARG A 18 3.29 10.26 -0.35
C ARG A 18 2.87 9.94 1.09
N VAL A 19 1.70 9.33 1.28
CA VAL A 19 1.19 8.93 2.61
C VAL A 19 2.09 7.89 3.26
N LYS A 20 2.59 6.91 2.50
CA LYS A 20 3.54 5.92 3.01
C LYS A 20 4.83 6.55 3.50
N ASN A 21 5.30 7.63 2.85
CA ASN A 21 6.51 8.35 3.24
C ASN A 21 6.33 9.26 4.46
N ILE A 22 5.12 9.40 5.00
CA ILE A 22 4.90 10.06 6.28
C ILE A 22 5.56 9.22 7.38
N PRO A 23 6.49 9.78 8.19
CA PRO A 23 7.26 9.01 9.16
C PRO A 23 6.41 8.14 10.09
N VAL A 24 5.34 8.70 10.65
CA VAL A 24 4.41 7.99 11.54
C VAL A 24 3.73 6.82 10.81
N VAL A 25 3.32 7.01 9.56
CA VAL A 25 2.66 5.98 8.75
C VAL A 25 3.65 4.89 8.36
N SER A 26 4.86 5.26 7.91
CA SER A 26 5.91 4.29 7.59
C SER A 26 6.25 3.40 8.78
N SER A 27 6.49 3.99 9.96
CA SER A 27 6.76 3.23 11.19
C SER A 27 5.59 2.35 11.59
N ALA A 28 4.34 2.81 11.44
CA ALA A 28 3.16 1.99 11.72
C ALA A 28 3.05 0.79 10.78
N ILE A 29 3.29 0.99 9.47
CA ILE A 29 3.30 -0.07 8.46
C ILE A 29 4.40 -1.09 8.76
N GLU A 30 5.62 -0.63 9.09
CA GLU A 30 6.75 -1.50 9.41
C GLU A 30 6.53 -2.31 10.70
N LYS A 31 6.08 -1.67 11.79
CA LYS A 31 5.78 -2.34 13.06
C LYS A 31 4.66 -3.37 12.89
N THR A 32 3.60 -3.00 12.16
CA THR A 32 2.48 -3.92 11.87
C THR A 32 2.92 -5.07 10.96
N GLY A 33 3.68 -4.78 9.91
CA GLY A 33 4.22 -5.78 8.98
C GLY A 33 5.12 -6.79 9.68
N SER A 34 6.01 -6.31 10.56
CA SER A 34 6.88 -7.17 11.37
C SER A 34 6.07 -8.07 12.32
N THR A 35 5.04 -7.52 12.96
CA THR A 35 4.14 -8.29 13.83
C THR A 35 3.37 -9.34 13.04
N TYR A 36 2.86 -8.98 11.86
CA TYR A 36 2.19 -9.90 10.96
C TYR A 36 3.12 -11.03 10.50
N SER A 37 4.33 -10.71 10.05
CA SER A 37 5.35 -11.70 9.65
C SER A 37 5.71 -12.63 10.81
N TYR A 38 5.82 -12.10 12.02
CA TYR A 38 6.04 -12.90 13.22
C TYR A 38 4.89 -13.89 13.48
N LEU A 39 3.63 -13.43 13.43
CA LEU A 39 2.45 -14.29 13.60
C LEU A 39 2.32 -15.33 12.48
N LYS A 40 2.64 -14.94 11.26
CA LYS A 40 2.64 -15.84 10.11
C LYS A 40 3.69 -16.94 10.27
N GLY A 41 4.87 -16.61 10.78
CA GLY A 41 5.95 -17.56 11.04
C GLY A 41 5.79 -18.41 12.31
N SER A 42 4.82 -18.10 13.19
CA SER A 42 4.75 -18.72 14.52
C SER A 42 4.21 -20.16 14.49
N HIS A 43 3.31 -20.49 13.55
CA HIS A 43 2.71 -21.83 13.47
C HIS A 43 2.37 -22.22 12.03
N HIS A 44 2.64 -23.47 11.66
CA HIS A 44 2.41 -23.99 10.30
C HIS A 44 0.97 -23.78 9.79
N LEU A 45 -0.03 -23.99 10.65
CA LEU A 45 -1.43 -23.79 10.28
C LEU A 45 -1.79 -22.31 10.02
N ILE A 46 -1.27 -21.41 10.87
CA ILE A 46 -1.50 -19.96 10.73
C ILE A 46 -0.82 -19.47 9.45
N ASN A 47 0.42 -19.89 9.21
CA ASN A 47 1.13 -19.61 7.97
C ASN A 47 0.31 -20.04 6.74
N TRP A 48 -0.20 -21.27 6.73
CA TRP A 48 -1.00 -21.78 5.63
C TRP A 48 -2.28 -20.95 5.40
N ALA A 49 -3.04 -20.68 6.47
CA ALA A 49 -4.28 -19.91 6.38
C ALA A 49 -4.03 -18.48 5.88
N LEU A 50 -3.00 -17.82 6.38
CA LEU A 50 -2.62 -16.46 5.96
C LEU A 50 -2.10 -16.43 4.52
N ASN A 51 -1.28 -17.40 4.10
CA ASN A 51 -0.86 -17.52 2.71
C ASN A 51 -2.05 -17.71 1.77
N GLN A 52 -3.04 -18.51 2.17
CA GLN A 52 -4.23 -18.72 1.35
C GLN A 52 -5.07 -17.44 1.23
N ALA A 53 -5.18 -16.68 2.31
CA ALA A 53 -5.86 -15.38 2.31
C ALA A 53 -5.12 -14.35 1.42
N GLU A 54 -3.79 -14.26 1.53
CA GLU A 54 -2.95 -13.42 0.67
C GLU A 54 -3.08 -13.81 -0.80
N ALA A 55 -3.05 -15.09 -1.11
CA ALA A 55 -3.23 -15.58 -2.48
C ALA A 55 -4.59 -15.17 -3.06
N GLY A 56 -5.66 -15.25 -2.27
CA GLY A 56 -6.99 -14.77 -2.65
C GLY A 56 -7.02 -13.27 -2.93
N PHE A 57 -6.34 -12.47 -2.10
CA PHE A 57 -6.21 -11.04 -2.30
C PHE A 57 -5.41 -10.71 -3.58
N HIS A 58 -4.30 -11.39 -3.83
CA HIS A 58 -3.52 -11.23 -5.06
C HIS A 58 -4.34 -11.61 -6.30
N PHE A 59 -5.12 -12.69 -6.23
CA PHE A 59 -5.99 -13.10 -7.32
C PHE A 59 -7.09 -12.07 -7.60
N ALA A 60 -7.74 -11.54 -6.57
CA ALA A 60 -8.76 -10.50 -6.72
C ALA A 60 -8.15 -9.22 -7.35
N THR A 61 -6.96 -8.83 -6.90
CA THR A 61 -6.24 -7.67 -7.44
C THR A 61 -5.88 -7.87 -8.92
N ALA A 62 -5.36 -9.05 -9.29
CA ALA A 62 -5.05 -9.39 -10.67
C ALA A 62 -6.29 -9.38 -11.57
N THR A 63 -7.42 -9.85 -11.04
CA THR A 63 -8.72 -9.84 -11.74
C THR A 63 -9.26 -8.42 -11.92
N ALA A 64 -9.03 -7.53 -10.95
CA ALA A 64 -9.45 -6.13 -10.99
C ALA A 64 -8.52 -5.22 -11.82
N ALA A 65 -7.27 -5.63 -12.08
CA ALA A 65 -6.28 -4.85 -12.85
C ALA A 65 -6.79 -4.32 -14.20
N PRO A 66 -7.46 -5.11 -15.08
CA PRO A 66 -7.97 -4.58 -16.35
C PRO A 66 -9.09 -3.54 -16.16
N LEU A 67 -9.89 -3.67 -15.11
CA LEU A 67 -10.93 -2.71 -14.77
C LEU A 67 -10.30 -1.39 -14.31
N ALA A 68 -9.29 -1.48 -13.45
CA ALA A 68 -8.55 -0.32 -12.99
C ALA A 68 -7.88 0.43 -14.15
N LYS A 69 -7.29 -0.29 -15.11
CA LYS A 69 -6.73 0.30 -16.33
C LYS A 69 -7.78 1.00 -17.20
N LYS A 70 -8.99 0.44 -17.30
CA LYS A 70 -10.10 1.09 -18.05
C LYS A 70 -10.50 2.44 -17.44
N PHE A 71 -10.36 2.59 -16.12
CA PHE A 71 -10.73 3.81 -15.38
C PHE A 71 -9.53 4.67 -14.99
N GLU A 72 -8.35 4.43 -15.56
CA GLU A 72 -7.09 5.09 -15.22
C GLU A 72 -7.20 6.63 -15.22
N GLY A 73 -7.90 7.22 -16.19
CA GLY A 73 -8.10 8.68 -16.24
C GLY A 73 -8.94 9.23 -15.07
N GLN A 74 -9.98 8.51 -14.65
CA GLN A 74 -10.80 8.91 -13.49
C GLN A 74 -10.02 8.69 -12.19
N ILE A 75 -9.31 7.56 -12.11
CA ILE A 75 -8.44 7.22 -10.99
C ILE A 75 -7.38 8.29 -10.79
N ASN A 76 -6.70 8.73 -11.86
CA ASN A 76 -5.71 9.80 -11.79
C ASN A 76 -6.32 11.13 -11.36
N THR A 77 -7.53 11.46 -11.84
CA THR A 77 -8.22 12.68 -11.40
C THR A 77 -8.50 12.66 -9.89
N VAL A 78 -8.92 11.51 -9.37
CA VAL A 78 -9.13 11.31 -7.93
C VAL A 78 -7.80 11.38 -7.17
N ASP A 79 -6.76 10.73 -7.68
CA ASP A 79 -5.41 10.76 -7.10
C ASP A 79 -4.90 12.20 -6.96
N GLN A 80 -5.04 13.03 -8.00
CA GLN A 80 -4.68 14.44 -7.96
C GLN A 80 -5.47 15.23 -6.90
N LYS A 81 -6.77 14.92 -6.71
CA LYS A 81 -7.57 15.54 -5.64
C LYS A 81 -7.13 15.10 -4.26
N LEU A 82 -6.73 13.84 -4.11
CA LEU A 82 -6.20 13.32 -2.86
C LEU A 82 -4.82 13.92 -2.54
N CYS A 83 -3.96 14.11 -3.55
CA CYS A 83 -2.69 14.84 -3.41
C CYS A 83 -2.92 16.29 -2.93
N GLN A 84 -3.88 17.00 -3.53
CA GLN A 84 -4.26 18.35 -3.07
C GLN A 84 -4.78 18.34 -1.63
N GLY A 85 -5.58 17.34 -1.26
CA GLY A 85 -6.05 17.16 0.12
C GLY A 85 -4.89 16.91 1.08
N LEU A 86 -3.93 16.08 0.68
CA LEU A 86 -2.74 15.80 1.46
C LEU A 86 -1.88 17.05 1.64
N ASP A 87 -1.74 17.89 0.61
CA ASP A 87 -1.03 19.17 0.71
C ASP A 87 -1.65 20.08 1.80
N ILE A 88 -2.98 20.13 1.86
CA ILE A 88 -3.69 20.90 2.88
C ILE A 88 -3.43 20.34 4.29
N VAL A 89 -3.44 19.01 4.44
CA VAL A 89 -3.14 18.35 5.72
C VAL A 89 -1.70 18.65 6.14
N GLU A 90 -0.74 18.54 5.23
CA GLU A 90 0.66 18.85 5.50
C GLU A 90 0.87 20.32 5.92
N GLN A 91 0.13 21.25 5.32
CA GLN A 91 0.19 22.67 5.69
C GLN A 91 -0.45 22.95 7.06
N LYS A 92 -1.58 22.32 7.37
CA LYS A 92 -2.31 22.54 8.62
C LYS A 92 -1.77 21.77 9.81
N VAL A 93 -1.08 20.66 9.56
CA VAL A 93 -0.64 19.71 10.58
C VAL A 93 0.84 19.37 10.33
N PRO A 94 1.77 20.31 10.58
CA PRO A 94 3.18 20.14 10.26
C PRO A 94 3.87 19.02 11.05
N ILE A 95 3.28 18.56 12.16
CA ILE A 95 3.75 17.41 12.94
C ILE A 95 3.76 16.11 12.13
N VAL A 96 2.98 16.02 11.04
CA VAL A 96 2.98 14.85 10.13
C VAL A 96 4.33 14.68 9.44
N LYS A 97 5.14 15.74 9.32
CA LYS A 97 6.51 15.67 8.75
C LYS A 97 7.58 15.33 9.79
N GLN A 98 7.25 15.37 11.07
CA GLN A 98 8.20 15.08 12.13
C GLN A 98 8.28 13.57 12.34
N PRO A 99 9.48 13.02 12.61
CA PRO A 99 9.60 11.63 13.00
C PRO A 99 8.79 11.38 14.27
N PRO A 100 8.14 10.22 14.40
CA PRO A 100 7.43 9.87 15.64
C PRO A 100 8.41 9.99 16.81
N GLN A 101 8.04 10.77 17.82
CA GLN A 101 8.71 10.74 19.11
C GLN A 101 8.33 9.41 19.75
N GLU A 102 9.34 8.56 19.97
CA GLU A 102 9.20 7.24 20.60
C GLU A 102 8.63 7.34 22.03
#